data_AF-A0A9K3PRN6-F1
#
_entry.id   AF-A0A9K3PRN6-F1
#
_cell.length_a   1.000
_cell.length_b   1.000
_cell.length_c   1.000
_cell.angle_alpha   90.00
_cell.angle_beta   90.00
_cell.angle_gamma   90.00
#
_symmetry.space_group_name_H-M   'P 1'
#
loop_
_entity.id
_entity.type
_entity.pdbx_description
1 polymer ?
#
loop_
_entity_poly.entity_id
_entity_poly.type
_entity_poly.pdbx_seq_one_letter_code
_entity_poly.pdbx_strand_id
1 'polypeptide(L)'
;MDPSKHSRCSAFSMSMMSTTTPKVVPKGSAAKPYEKQKVAVFGAGGYLGGCIYGFLQRAGSLYGTGISGVGGSPRAVVATSAGSVSLNGILSKNFILAQADESFVKLTNMTIVDAIQSRLNGFDAAILGTRFTLEPRPVTLGSYEKSPNDKTMEFYMERPRIATVKGIDDPNYSLQLFNNILQACKSEGLRHLVVIETDSEFDTDTVAGDKYLALLEEVGVPYTYIRPVGSFENLKEYTYAKGVQSTLKITQPTSLEEFQSGSGTLYREDFAAVCVQALLSLDWSDNRVLQVEPVGSLGQEIAGRAIPQREWCMNSDSLQELLAVAS
;
A
#
# COMPACT_ATOMS: atom_id res chain seq x y z
N MET A 1 -64.28 -21.36 43.56
CA MET A 1 -63.85 -20.64 44.78
C MET A 1 -62.42 -20.19 44.57
N ASP A 2 -62.23 -18.92 44.88
CA ASP A 2 -61.05 -18.07 44.77
C ASP A 2 -59.85 -18.57 45.63
N PRO A 3 -58.71 -17.88 45.72
CA PRO A 3 -57.54 -17.96 44.85
C PRO A 3 -56.25 -18.28 45.64
N SER A 4 -55.17 -18.71 44.98
CA SER A 4 -53.78 -18.32 45.32
C SER A 4 -52.76 -19.14 44.56
N LYS A 5 -52.08 -18.49 43.61
CA LYS A 5 -50.61 -18.36 43.59
C LYS A 5 -50.21 -17.67 42.29
N HIS A 6 -50.11 -16.35 42.39
CA HIS A 6 -49.31 -15.55 41.48
C HIS A 6 -47.83 -15.88 41.70
N SER A 7 -47.13 -16.25 40.63
CA SER A 7 -45.73 -15.84 40.45
C SER A 7 -45.61 -15.26 39.05
N ARG A 8 -45.55 -13.93 38.98
CA ARG A 8 -45.31 -13.18 37.76
C ARG A 8 -43.81 -13.28 37.48
N CYS A 9 -43.41 -14.03 36.46
CA CYS A 9 -42.12 -13.81 35.82
C CYS A 9 -42.17 -12.44 35.13
N SER A 10 -41.70 -11.42 35.84
CA SER A 10 -41.43 -10.10 35.30
C SER A 10 -40.39 -10.25 34.18
N ALA A 11 -40.80 -9.92 32.97
CA ALA A 11 -39.92 -9.71 31.85
C ALA A 11 -38.89 -8.63 32.20
N PHE A 12 -37.63 -9.01 32.36
CA PHE A 12 -36.52 -8.08 32.23
C PHE A 12 -36.23 -7.94 30.74
N SER A 13 -36.90 -6.99 30.11
CA SER A 13 -36.48 -6.46 28.82
C SER A 13 -35.17 -5.71 29.03
N MET A 14 -34.04 -6.37 28.81
CA MET A 14 -32.78 -5.68 28.56
C MET A 14 -32.83 -5.11 27.15
N SER A 15 -33.45 -3.94 27.02
CA SER A 15 -33.11 -3.01 25.96
C SER A 15 -31.66 -2.58 26.21
N MET A 16 -30.70 -3.38 25.75
CA MET A 16 -29.37 -2.86 25.47
C MET A 16 -29.52 -1.87 24.33
N MET A 17 -29.71 -0.61 24.68
CA MET A 17 -29.34 0.48 23.78
C MET A 17 -27.82 0.40 23.65
N SER A 18 -27.38 -0.44 22.72
CA SER A 18 -26.06 -0.27 22.13
C SER A 18 -26.10 1.10 21.49
N THR A 19 -25.43 2.05 22.13
CA THR A 19 -24.95 3.26 21.47
C THR A 19 -23.95 2.80 20.41
N THR A 20 -24.46 2.24 19.32
CA THR A 20 -23.71 2.08 18.08
C THR A 20 -23.45 3.50 17.61
N THR A 21 -22.25 3.98 17.90
CA THR A 21 -21.59 4.93 17.01
C THR A 21 -21.84 4.43 15.58
N PRO A 22 -22.27 5.29 14.64
CA PRO A 22 -22.51 4.86 13.27
C PRO A 22 -21.21 4.22 12.78
N LYS A 23 -21.24 2.90 12.62
CA LYS A 23 -20.08 2.13 12.17
C LYS A 23 -19.80 2.61 10.76
N VAL A 24 -18.73 3.37 10.58
CA VAL A 24 -18.33 3.91 9.28
C VAL A 24 -18.33 2.76 8.28
N VAL A 25 -19.25 2.80 7.33
CA VAL A 25 -19.33 1.79 6.28
C VAL A 25 -18.10 2.01 5.39
N PRO A 26 -17.21 1.03 5.24
CA PRO A 26 -16.05 1.17 4.37
C PRO A 26 -16.53 1.51 2.96
N LYS A 27 -15.85 2.43 2.27
CA LYS A 27 -16.17 2.82 0.88
C LYS A 27 -15.19 2.26 -0.14
N GLY A 28 -14.05 1.71 0.31
CA GLY A 28 -13.05 1.07 -0.55
C GLY A 28 -13.34 -0.39 -0.83
N SER A 29 -12.29 -1.17 -1.05
CA SER A 29 -12.41 -2.61 -1.32
C SER A 29 -13.18 -3.36 -0.22
N ALA A 30 -13.09 -2.94 1.04
CA ALA A 30 -13.84 -3.55 2.14
C ALA A 30 -15.36 -3.25 2.11
N ALA A 31 -15.83 -2.33 1.26
CA ALA A 31 -17.26 -2.04 1.08
C ALA A 31 -18.04 -3.24 0.52
N LYS A 32 -17.38 -4.01 -0.36
CA LYS A 32 -17.94 -5.19 -1.00
C LYS A 32 -16.99 -6.39 -0.89
N PRO A 33 -16.88 -7.02 0.30
CA PRO A 33 -15.91 -8.10 0.54
C PRO A 33 -16.06 -9.33 -0.37
N TYR A 34 -17.24 -9.51 -0.96
CA TYR A 34 -17.53 -10.58 -1.92
C TYR A 34 -17.02 -10.27 -3.33
N GLU A 35 -16.82 -9.00 -3.69
CA GLU A 35 -16.20 -8.54 -4.94
C GLU A 35 -14.70 -8.33 -4.68
N LYS A 36 -13.93 -9.43 -4.71
CA LYS A 36 -12.49 -9.40 -4.43
C LYS A 36 -11.70 -8.63 -5.49
N GLN A 37 -10.98 -7.59 -5.06
CA GLN A 37 -10.21 -6.69 -5.89
C GLN A 37 -8.75 -7.12 -6.01
N LYS A 38 -8.21 -7.11 -7.22
CA LYS A 38 -6.81 -7.46 -7.51
C LYS A 38 -5.96 -6.21 -7.57
N VAL A 39 -4.82 -6.24 -6.88
CA VAL A 39 -3.93 -5.08 -6.73
C VAL A 39 -2.52 -5.42 -7.21
N ALA A 40 -1.97 -4.56 -8.07
CA ALA A 40 -0.58 -4.63 -8.51
C ALA A 40 0.29 -3.66 -7.70
N VAL A 41 1.53 -4.04 -7.41
CA VAL A 41 2.51 -3.22 -6.70
C VAL A 41 3.77 -3.09 -7.55
N PHE A 42 4.05 -1.86 -7.99
CA PHE A 42 5.24 -1.53 -8.76
C PHE A 42 6.44 -1.33 -7.84
N GLY A 43 7.60 -1.88 -8.23
CA GLY A 43 8.83 -1.71 -7.45
C GLY A 43 8.80 -2.45 -6.12
N ALA A 44 8.04 -3.55 -6.03
CA ALA A 44 7.84 -4.34 -4.81
C ALA A 44 9.15 -4.94 -4.24
N GLY A 45 10.23 -4.98 -5.02
CA GLY A 45 11.55 -5.36 -4.51
C GLY A 45 12.18 -4.34 -3.56
N GLY A 46 11.69 -3.09 -3.53
CA GLY A 46 12.10 -2.07 -2.57
C GLY A 46 11.49 -2.32 -1.19
N TYR A 47 12.09 -1.80 -0.12
CA TYR A 47 11.63 -2.08 1.25
C TYR A 47 10.20 -1.62 1.48
N LEU A 48 9.87 -0.37 1.10
CA LEU A 48 8.52 0.16 1.21
C LEU A 48 7.52 -0.65 0.36
N GLY A 49 7.86 -0.89 -0.92
CA GLY A 49 7.02 -1.68 -1.82
C GLY A 49 6.80 -3.12 -1.33
N GLY A 50 7.82 -3.74 -0.73
CA GLY A 50 7.73 -5.08 -0.17
C GLY A 50 6.89 -5.15 1.10
N CYS A 51 6.93 -4.12 1.95
CA CYS A 51 6.03 -4.01 3.10
C CYS A 51 4.57 -3.85 2.65
N ILE A 52 4.31 -2.98 1.68
CA ILE A 52 2.97 -2.81 1.09
C ILE A 52 2.47 -4.14 0.50
N TYR A 53 3.31 -4.83 -0.26
CA TYR A 53 2.99 -6.14 -0.83
C TYR A 53 2.67 -7.18 0.26
N GLY A 54 3.48 -7.24 1.31
CA GLY A 54 3.26 -8.14 2.45
C GLY A 54 1.92 -7.89 3.13
N PHE A 55 1.59 -6.62 3.41
CA PHE A 55 0.28 -6.25 3.97
C PHE A 55 -0.89 -6.58 3.03
N LEU A 56 -0.74 -6.38 1.72
CA LEU A 56 -1.78 -6.76 0.75
C LEU A 56 -2.00 -8.28 0.73
N GLN A 57 -0.94 -9.09 0.86
CA GLN A 57 -1.10 -10.54 0.98
C GLN A 57 -1.85 -10.93 2.25
N ARG A 58 -1.52 -10.29 3.38
CA ARG A 58 -2.27 -10.48 4.62
C ARG A 58 -3.73 -10.08 4.46
N ALA A 59 -3.99 -8.92 3.85
CA ALA A 59 -5.35 -8.46 3.58
C ALA A 59 -6.09 -9.43 2.66
N GLY A 60 -5.46 -9.92 1.60
CA GLY A 60 -6.05 -10.87 0.65
C GLY A 60 -6.40 -12.23 1.26
N SER A 61 -5.73 -12.62 2.35
CA SER A 61 -6.03 -13.85 3.10
C SER A 61 -7.31 -13.75 3.95
N LEU A 62 -7.82 -12.53 4.16
CA LEU A 62 -9.02 -12.29 4.96
C LEU A 62 -10.23 -12.04 4.06
N TYR A 63 -11.37 -12.63 4.41
CA TYR A 63 -12.60 -12.41 3.65
C TYR A 63 -13.04 -10.93 3.69
N GLY A 64 -13.03 -10.32 4.89
CA GLY A 64 -13.61 -8.99 5.15
C GLY A 64 -12.94 -7.79 4.49
N THR A 65 -11.75 -7.93 3.90
CA THR A 65 -10.98 -6.81 3.33
C THR A 65 -11.37 -6.48 1.89
N GLY A 66 -12.07 -7.38 1.19
CA GLY A 66 -12.34 -7.23 -0.24
C GLY A 66 -11.11 -7.23 -1.16
N ILE A 67 -9.91 -7.47 -0.65
CA ILE A 67 -8.70 -7.70 -1.46
C ILE A 67 -8.61 -9.18 -1.85
N SER A 68 -8.22 -9.45 -3.09
CA SER A 68 -7.99 -10.80 -3.60
C SER A 68 -6.62 -11.31 -3.20
N GLY A 69 -6.58 -12.45 -2.52
CA GLY A 69 -5.38 -13.27 -2.28
C GLY A 69 -5.24 -14.47 -3.24
N VAL A 70 -6.03 -14.52 -4.32
CA VAL A 70 -6.05 -15.65 -5.27
C VAL A 70 -5.71 -15.20 -6.69
N GLY A 71 -5.29 -16.15 -7.54
CA GLY A 71 -5.05 -15.89 -8.97
C GLY A 71 -3.86 -14.97 -9.25
N GLY A 72 -2.81 -15.02 -8.42
CA GLY A 72 -1.62 -14.19 -8.58
C GLY A 72 -1.80 -12.73 -8.15
N SER A 73 -2.71 -12.47 -7.20
CA SER A 73 -2.92 -11.18 -6.52
C SER A 73 -2.57 -11.28 -5.03
N PRO A 74 -1.93 -10.26 -4.42
CA PRO A 74 -1.37 -9.08 -5.07
C PRO A 74 -0.23 -9.44 -6.03
N ARG A 75 -0.07 -8.65 -7.09
CA ARG A 75 0.97 -8.85 -8.12
C ARG A 75 2.14 -7.94 -7.87
N ALA A 76 3.33 -8.53 -7.76
CA ALA A 76 4.58 -7.78 -7.71
C ALA A 76 5.08 -7.52 -9.13
N VAL A 77 5.22 -6.26 -9.51
CA VAL A 77 5.82 -5.85 -10.79
C VAL A 77 7.24 -5.37 -10.53
N VAL A 78 8.20 -6.11 -11.08
CA VAL A 78 9.65 -5.85 -10.99
C VAL A 78 10.29 -6.07 -12.36
N ALA A 79 11.50 -5.58 -12.61
CA ALA A 79 12.14 -5.74 -13.91
C ALA A 79 12.94 -7.06 -14.02
N THR A 80 13.50 -7.54 -12.91
CA THR A 80 14.41 -8.70 -12.90
C THR A 80 14.18 -9.62 -11.70
N SER A 81 14.83 -10.78 -11.72
CA SER A 81 14.90 -11.70 -10.59
C SER A 81 15.49 -11.07 -9.33
N ALA A 82 16.32 -10.01 -9.44
CA ALA A 82 16.84 -9.30 -8.28
C ALA A 82 15.72 -8.66 -7.45
N GLY A 83 14.73 -8.03 -8.09
CA GLY A 83 13.54 -7.52 -7.42
C GLY A 83 12.75 -8.63 -6.72
N SER A 84 12.60 -9.80 -7.35
CA SER A 84 11.94 -10.97 -6.76
C SER A 84 12.65 -11.51 -5.51
N VAL A 85 13.98 -11.65 -5.59
CA VAL A 85 14.82 -12.10 -4.47
C VAL A 85 14.76 -11.10 -3.32
N SER A 86 14.85 -9.80 -3.62
CA SER A 86 14.74 -8.74 -2.61
C SER A 86 13.38 -8.77 -1.91
N LEU A 87 12.28 -8.90 -2.68
CA LEU A 87 10.93 -9.00 -2.14
C LEU A 87 10.79 -10.21 -1.20
N ASN A 88 11.15 -11.41 -1.64
CA ASN A 88 11.07 -12.60 -0.78
C ASN A 88 11.95 -12.48 0.47
N GLY A 89 13.06 -11.77 0.37
CA GLY A 89 13.84 -11.37 1.52
C GLY A 89 13.03 -10.53 2.52
N ILE A 90 12.38 -9.45 2.05
CA ILE A 90 11.55 -8.58 2.91
C ILE A 90 10.44 -9.39 3.57
N LEU A 91 9.72 -10.20 2.78
CA LEU A 91 8.59 -11.02 3.25
C LEU A 91 9.03 -12.04 4.31
N SER A 92 10.07 -12.83 4.04
CA SER A 92 10.56 -13.85 4.97
C SER A 92 10.99 -13.31 6.33
N LYS A 93 11.45 -12.05 6.40
CA LYS A 93 11.83 -11.40 7.66
C LYS A 93 10.62 -10.80 8.39
N ASN A 94 9.73 -10.14 7.65
CA ASN A 94 8.75 -9.23 8.24
C ASN A 94 7.33 -9.83 8.31
N PHE A 95 6.96 -10.77 7.42
CA PHE A 95 5.59 -11.22 7.24
C PHE A 95 5.47 -12.75 7.32
N ILE A 96 4.69 -13.24 8.28
CA ILE A 96 4.40 -14.67 8.40
C ILE A 96 3.39 -15.09 7.31
N LEU A 97 3.67 -16.20 6.63
CA LEU A 97 2.85 -16.77 5.54
C LEU A 97 2.68 -15.84 4.34
N ALA A 98 3.61 -14.90 4.13
CA ALA A 98 3.70 -14.13 2.89
C ALA A 98 4.81 -14.70 2.00
N GLN A 99 4.55 -14.84 0.70
CA GLN A 99 5.49 -15.38 -0.28
C GLN A 99 5.23 -14.79 -1.65
N ALA A 100 6.26 -14.57 -2.46
CA ALA A 100 6.11 -14.06 -3.82
C ALA A 100 6.79 -15.01 -4.81
N ASP A 101 6.09 -16.10 -5.16
CA ASP A 101 6.54 -17.02 -6.22
C ASP A 101 6.26 -16.45 -7.63
N GLU A 102 6.64 -17.19 -8.67
CA GLU A 102 6.51 -16.80 -10.09
C GLU A 102 5.04 -16.55 -10.54
N SER A 103 4.07 -17.06 -9.79
CA SER A 103 2.64 -16.80 -10.03
C SER A 103 2.29 -15.34 -9.68
N PHE A 104 2.93 -14.79 -8.66
CA PHE A 104 2.67 -13.44 -8.14
C PHE A 104 3.66 -12.39 -8.65
N VAL A 105 4.88 -12.79 -9.00
CA VAL A 105 5.90 -11.88 -9.52
C VAL A 105 5.85 -11.84 -11.04
N LYS A 106 5.82 -10.64 -11.62
CA LYS A 106 5.90 -10.44 -13.07
C LYS A 106 7.08 -9.56 -13.44
N LEU A 107 8.05 -10.20 -14.10
CA LEU A 107 9.18 -9.54 -14.73
C LEU A 107 8.68 -8.73 -15.92
N THR A 108 9.01 -7.45 -15.95
CA THR A 108 8.37 -6.48 -16.84
C THR A 108 9.39 -5.52 -17.42
N ASN A 109 9.31 -5.32 -18.74
CA ASN A 109 10.06 -4.24 -19.38
C ASN A 109 9.33 -2.91 -19.15
N MET A 110 9.79 -2.14 -18.16
CA MET A 110 9.16 -0.87 -17.81
C MET A 110 9.36 0.25 -18.83
N THR A 111 10.17 0.02 -19.88
CA THR A 111 10.33 0.96 -20.99
C THR A 111 9.27 0.82 -22.09
N ILE A 112 8.44 -0.23 -22.02
CA ILE A 112 7.41 -0.56 -23.02
C ILE A 112 6.05 -0.60 -22.34
N VAL A 113 5.16 0.32 -22.73
CA VAL A 113 3.80 0.45 -22.16
C VAL A 113 3.00 -0.84 -22.32
N ASP A 114 3.01 -1.45 -23.50
CA ASP A 114 2.30 -2.71 -23.79
C ASP A 114 2.77 -3.86 -22.88
N ALA A 115 4.07 -3.89 -22.56
CA ALA A 115 4.62 -4.90 -21.66
C ALA A 115 4.04 -4.72 -20.26
N ILE A 116 3.96 -3.48 -19.76
CA ILE A 116 3.35 -3.15 -18.47
C ILE A 116 1.86 -3.49 -18.48
N GLN A 117 1.13 -3.07 -19.52
CA GLN A 117 -0.30 -3.33 -19.68
C GLN A 117 -0.60 -4.83 -19.60
N SER A 118 0.17 -5.67 -20.31
CA SER A 118 -0.01 -7.12 -20.26
C SER A 118 0.12 -7.71 -18.85
N ARG A 119 0.86 -7.05 -17.94
CA ARG A 119 1.01 -7.50 -16.55
C ARG A 119 -0.08 -6.97 -15.64
N LEU A 120 -0.74 -5.89 -16.02
CA LEU A 120 -1.90 -5.34 -15.34
C LEU A 120 -3.21 -6.01 -15.76
N ASN A 121 -3.19 -6.91 -16.76
CA ASN A 121 -4.41 -7.47 -17.28
C ASN A 121 -5.32 -8.11 -16.21
N GLY A 122 -6.55 -7.59 -16.12
CA GLY A 122 -7.55 -8.02 -15.15
C GLY A 122 -7.25 -7.61 -13.69
N PHE A 123 -6.47 -6.55 -13.47
CA PHE A 123 -6.29 -5.92 -12.16
C PHE A 123 -7.18 -4.70 -11.99
N ASP A 124 -7.63 -4.46 -10.76
CA ASP A 124 -8.59 -3.39 -10.45
C ASP A 124 -7.89 -2.12 -9.97
N ALA A 125 -6.73 -2.25 -9.34
CA ALA A 125 -5.94 -1.12 -8.84
C ALA A 125 -4.44 -1.38 -8.88
N ALA A 126 -3.65 -0.31 -8.78
CA ALA A 126 -2.20 -0.40 -8.64
C ALA A 126 -1.65 0.56 -7.58
N ILE A 127 -0.51 0.19 -7.01
CA ILE A 127 0.29 1.02 -6.10
C ILE A 127 1.65 1.29 -6.72
N LEU A 128 2.06 2.56 -6.74
CA LEU A 128 3.33 3.01 -7.32
C LEU A 128 3.94 4.17 -6.53
N GLY A 129 5.26 4.29 -6.57
CA GLY A 129 5.97 5.47 -6.09
C GLY A 129 6.10 6.51 -7.21
N THR A 130 6.33 7.77 -6.84
CA THR A 130 6.62 8.86 -7.79
C THR A 130 8.03 8.77 -8.37
N ARG A 131 9.00 8.29 -7.59
CA ARG A 131 10.41 8.09 -7.97
C ARG A 131 10.91 6.72 -7.49
N PHE A 132 11.84 6.14 -8.23
CA PHE A 132 12.37 4.81 -7.94
C PHE A 132 13.88 4.86 -7.75
N THR A 133 14.41 4.05 -6.83
CA THR A 133 15.84 3.74 -6.86
C THR A 133 16.09 2.77 -7.99
N LEU A 134 17.06 3.09 -8.86
CA LEU A 134 17.36 2.30 -10.05
C LEU A 134 18.66 1.51 -9.87
N GLU A 135 18.74 0.33 -10.45
CA GLU A 135 19.95 -0.47 -10.43
C GLU A 135 20.17 -1.17 -11.79
N PRO A 136 21.28 -0.90 -12.48
CA PRO A 136 21.61 -1.61 -13.71
C PRO A 136 21.88 -3.08 -13.43
N ARG A 137 21.15 -3.96 -14.12
CA ARG A 137 21.31 -5.41 -14.04
C ARG A 137 21.55 -6.01 -15.43
N PRO A 138 22.38 -7.06 -15.53
CA PRO A 138 22.51 -7.79 -16.79
C PRO A 138 21.19 -8.50 -17.12
N VAL A 139 20.83 -8.52 -18.40
CA VAL A 139 19.74 -9.36 -18.88
C VAL A 139 20.23 -10.81 -18.85
N THR A 140 19.56 -11.64 -18.06
CA THR A 140 19.83 -13.07 -17.94
C THR A 140 18.53 -13.87 -18.11
N LEU A 141 18.58 -15.21 -18.02
CA LEU A 141 17.38 -16.07 -18.00
C LEU A 141 16.32 -15.65 -16.96
N GLY A 142 16.69 -14.87 -15.94
CA GLY A 142 15.79 -14.28 -14.94
C GLY A 142 15.37 -12.83 -15.22
N SER A 143 15.33 -12.41 -16.48
CA SER A 143 14.86 -11.09 -16.94
C SER A 143 13.77 -11.27 -18.00
N TYR A 144 13.02 -10.21 -18.31
CA TYR A 144 12.13 -10.22 -19.49
C TYR A 144 12.95 -10.38 -20.78
N GLU A 145 12.32 -10.86 -21.85
CA GLU A 145 12.99 -11.25 -23.11
C GLU A 145 13.82 -10.11 -23.74
N LYS A 146 15.15 -10.23 -23.66
CA LYS A 146 16.17 -9.39 -24.31
C LYS A 146 17.43 -10.23 -24.59
N SER A 147 18.36 -9.69 -25.37
CA SER A 147 19.63 -10.38 -25.70
C SER A 147 20.52 -10.52 -24.44
N PRO A 148 21.33 -11.60 -24.31
CA PRO A 148 22.19 -11.85 -23.14
C PRO A 148 23.22 -10.75 -22.82
N ASN A 149 23.47 -9.82 -23.75
CA ASN A 149 24.42 -8.71 -23.57
C ASN A 149 23.73 -7.39 -23.19
N ASP A 150 22.40 -7.35 -23.15
CA ASP A 150 21.66 -6.14 -22.83
C ASP A 150 21.72 -5.87 -21.32
N LYS A 151 21.63 -4.60 -20.94
CA LYS A 151 21.39 -4.18 -19.56
C LYS A 151 19.94 -3.76 -19.42
N THR A 152 19.34 -4.08 -18.29
CA THR A 152 18.04 -3.57 -17.87
C THR A 152 18.19 -2.79 -16.58
N MET A 153 17.28 -1.85 -16.32
CA MET A 153 17.19 -1.17 -15.04
C MET A 153 16.20 -1.92 -14.16
N GLU A 154 16.68 -2.47 -13.05
CA GLU A 154 15.82 -2.80 -11.93
C GLU A 154 15.36 -1.52 -11.24
N PHE A 155 14.16 -1.54 -10.68
CA PHE A 155 13.56 -0.39 -10.02
C PHE A 155 12.93 -0.81 -8.69
N TYR A 156 13.19 -0.01 -7.66
CA TYR A 156 12.74 -0.26 -6.30
C TYR A 156 11.91 0.92 -5.83
N MET A 157 10.71 0.65 -5.28
CA MET A 157 9.93 1.67 -4.61
C MET A 157 10.69 2.09 -3.34
N GLU A 158 11.12 3.36 -3.31
CA GLU A 158 12.05 3.91 -2.32
C GLU A 158 13.44 3.28 -2.41
N ARG A 159 13.86 2.34 -1.55
CA ARG A 159 15.22 1.76 -1.56
C ARG A 159 15.23 0.23 -1.54
N PRO A 160 16.24 -0.44 -2.12
CA PRO A 160 16.39 -1.88 -1.99
C PRO A 160 16.73 -2.28 -0.54
N ARG A 161 16.29 -3.47 -0.10
CA ARG A 161 16.55 -3.97 1.27
C ARG A 161 18.05 -4.17 1.57
N ILE A 162 18.81 -4.64 0.58
CA ILE A 162 20.24 -4.94 0.69
C ILE A 162 20.93 -4.20 -0.45
N ALA A 163 21.46 -3.01 -0.19
CA ALA A 163 22.22 -2.26 -1.17
C ALA A 163 23.68 -2.72 -1.17
N THR A 164 24.00 -3.78 -1.91
CA THR A 164 25.41 -4.07 -2.26
C THR A 164 25.93 -3.15 -3.36
N VAL A 165 25.02 -2.57 -4.15
CA VAL A 165 25.31 -1.59 -5.20
C VAL A 165 24.57 -0.31 -4.85
N LYS A 166 25.27 0.82 -4.90
CA LYS A 166 24.65 2.14 -4.72
C LYS A 166 23.69 2.34 -5.89
N GLY A 167 22.40 2.43 -5.59
CA GLY A 167 21.39 2.73 -6.60
C GLY A 167 21.72 4.01 -7.35
N ILE A 168 21.34 4.05 -8.63
CA ILE A 168 21.44 5.24 -9.46
C ILE A 168 20.19 6.07 -9.21
N ASP A 169 20.42 7.34 -8.97
CA ASP A 169 19.38 8.34 -8.97
C ASP A 169 19.30 9.00 -10.36
N ASP A 170 18.29 8.61 -11.14
CA ASP A 170 17.99 9.19 -12.45
C ASP A 170 16.53 9.66 -12.46
N PRO A 171 16.28 10.95 -12.12
CA PRO A 171 14.92 11.48 -12.08
C PRO A 171 14.23 11.49 -13.44
N ASN A 172 14.96 11.61 -14.55
CA ASN A 172 14.37 11.57 -15.89
C ASN A 172 13.90 10.16 -16.24
N TYR A 173 14.73 9.15 -15.95
CA TYR A 173 14.33 7.75 -16.14
C TYR A 173 13.17 7.37 -15.21
N SER A 174 13.20 7.80 -13.95
CA SER A 174 12.09 7.56 -13.01
C SER A 174 10.79 8.19 -13.50
N LEU A 175 10.83 9.44 -14.00
CA LEU A 175 9.68 10.10 -14.58
C LEU A 175 9.17 9.39 -15.85
N GLN A 176 10.07 8.85 -16.67
CA GLN A 176 9.70 8.01 -17.81
C GLN A 176 8.98 6.74 -17.35
N LEU A 177 9.49 6.05 -16.33
CA LEU A 177 8.83 4.86 -15.77
C LEU A 177 7.45 5.22 -15.23
N PHE A 178 7.32 6.32 -14.49
CA PHE A 178 6.06 6.79 -13.94
C PHE A 178 5.03 7.03 -15.06
N ASN A 179 5.40 7.78 -16.11
CA ASN A 179 4.53 8.02 -17.26
C ASN A 179 4.11 6.73 -17.97
N ASN A 180 5.05 5.81 -18.21
CA ASN A 180 4.74 4.53 -18.84
C ASN A 180 3.75 3.70 -18.01
N ILE A 181 3.90 3.71 -16.68
CA ILE A 181 2.97 3.04 -15.77
C ILE A 181 1.59 3.69 -15.87
N LEU A 182 1.49 5.02 -15.78
CA LEU A 182 0.21 5.71 -15.85
C LEU A 182 -0.53 5.44 -17.17
N GLN A 183 0.19 5.48 -18.30
CA GLN A 183 -0.36 5.16 -19.61
C GLN A 183 -0.87 3.71 -19.68
N ALA A 184 -0.11 2.76 -19.13
CA ALA A 184 -0.53 1.36 -19.07
C ALA A 184 -1.76 1.16 -18.17
N CYS A 185 -1.80 1.82 -17.00
CA CYS A 185 -2.94 1.77 -16.08
C CYS A 185 -4.22 2.31 -16.72
N LYS A 186 -4.13 3.43 -17.44
CA LYS A 186 -5.24 4.00 -18.20
C LYS A 186 -5.70 3.07 -19.32
N SER A 187 -4.76 2.52 -20.09
CA SER A 187 -5.06 1.65 -21.23
C SER A 187 -5.70 0.33 -20.80
N GLU A 188 -5.31 -0.20 -19.63
CA GLU A 188 -5.93 -1.40 -19.05
C GLU A 188 -7.28 -1.11 -18.35
N GLY A 189 -7.60 0.16 -18.12
CA GLY A 189 -8.84 0.55 -17.45
C GLY A 189 -8.84 0.24 -15.95
N LEU A 190 -7.70 0.43 -15.28
CA LEU A 190 -7.64 0.35 -13.82
C LEU A 190 -8.63 1.34 -13.20
N ARG A 191 -9.26 0.92 -12.10
CA ARG A 191 -10.29 1.71 -11.41
C ARG A 191 -9.70 2.69 -10.40
N HIS A 192 -8.52 2.38 -9.86
CA HIS A 192 -7.87 3.22 -8.86
C HIS A 192 -6.34 3.12 -8.86
N LEU A 193 -5.67 4.21 -8.51
CA LEU A 193 -4.23 4.26 -8.24
C LEU A 193 -3.96 4.74 -6.82
N VAL A 194 -3.05 4.08 -6.11
CA VAL A 194 -2.43 4.66 -4.90
C VAL A 194 -1.01 5.08 -5.27
N VAL A 195 -0.79 6.39 -5.29
CA VAL A 195 0.48 7.00 -5.66
C VAL A 195 1.16 7.51 -4.41
N ILE A 196 2.41 7.09 -4.20
CA ILE A 196 3.16 7.40 -3.01
C ILE A 196 4.26 8.40 -3.37
N GLU A 197 4.28 9.56 -2.72
CA GLU A 197 5.38 10.51 -2.89
C GLU A 197 6.64 9.93 -2.24
N THR A 198 7.64 9.65 -3.07
CA THR A 198 8.94 9.14 -2.64
C THR A 198 10.07 10.12 -2.93
N ASP A 199 9.79 11.26 -3.58
CA ASP A 199 10.80 12.27 -3.96
C ASP A 199 11.52 12.86 -2.75
N SER A 200 10.87 12.94 -1.58
CA SER A 200 11.47 13.42 -0.33
C SER A 200 12.68 12.60 0.13
N GLU A 201 12.84 11.37 -0.35
CA GLU A 201 14.02 10.54 -0.10
C GLU A 201 15.22 10.86 -1.01
N PHE A 202 15.00 11.64 -2.06
CA PHE A 202 15.99 11.99 -3.08
C PHE A 202 16.31 13.49 -3.08
N ASP A 203 15.29 14.34 -2.96
CA ASP A 203 15.41 15.79 -2.96
C ASP A 203 14.88 16.36 -1.63
N THR A 204 15.73 17.05 -0.86
CA THR A 204 15.34 17.61 0.46
C THR A 204 14.58 18.93 0.36
N ASP A 205 14.63 19.62 -0.78
CA ASP A 205 14.32 21.06 -0.85
C ASP A 205 13.15 21.41 -1.80
N THR A 206 12.47 20.42 -2.41
CA THR A 206 11.37 20.70 -3.35
C THR A 206 10.08 19.97 -2.99
N VAL A 207 8.96 20.71 -3.06
CA VAL A 207 7.62 20.14 -3.10
C VAL A 207 7.45 19.54 -4.50
N ALA A 208 7.87 18.30 -4.68
CA ALA A 208 7.85 17.64 -5.98
C ALA A 208 6.42 17.27 -6.44
N GLY A 209 5.42 17.35 -5.56
CA GLY A 209 4.05 16.87 -5.77
C GLY A 209 3.37 17.43 -7.03
N ASP A 210 3.57 18.71 -7.34
CA ASP A 210 2.87 19.43 -8.41
C ASP A 210 2.95 18.73 -9.76
N LYS A 211 4.15 18.27 -10.14
CA LYS A 211 4.36 17.63 -11.45
C LYS A 211 3.66 16.27 -11.53
N TYR A 212 3.61 15.50 -10.45
CA TYR A 212 2.98 14.18 -10.46
C TYR A 212 1.47 14.29 -10.39
N LEU A 213 0.93 15.24 -9.60
CA LEU A 213 -0.50 15.51 -9.56
C LEU A 213 -1.02 15.95 -10.93
N ALA A 214 -0.31 16.85 -11.63
CA ALA A 214 -0.67 17.24 -12.99
C ALA A 214 -0.74 16.05 -13.96
N LEU A 215 0.24 15.12 -13.88
CA LEU A 215 0.25 13.91 -14.71
C LEU A 215 -0.90 12.95 -14.37
N LEU A 216 -1.29 12.85 -13.10
CA LEU A 216 -2.42 12.01 -12.68
C LEU A 216 -3.75 12.56 -13.18
N GLU A 217 -3.94 13.88 -13.10
CA GLU A 217 -5.11 14.57 -13.65
C GLU A 217 -5.19 14.40 -15.18
N GLU A 218 -4.06 14.51 -15.90
CA GLU A 218 -4.02 14.30 -17.35
C GLU A 218 -4.38 12.86 -17.75
N VAL A 219 -3.93 11.89 -16.98
CA VAL A 219 -4.17 10.47 -17.23
C VAL A 219 -5.64 10.12 -16.96
N GLY A 220 -6.25 10.70 -15.94
CA GLY A 220 -7.69 10.59 -15.66
C GLY A 220 -8.11 9.26 -15.05
N VAL A 221 -7.18 8.52 -14.43
CA VAL A 221 -7.50 7.36 -13.60
C VAL A 221 -7.68 7.85 -12.15
N PRO A 222 -8.78 7.49 -11.46
CA PRO A 222 -8.97 7.89 -10.07
C PRO A 222 -7.78 7.53 -9.18
N TYR A 223 -7.43 8.41 -8.25
CA TYR A 223 -6.22 8.22 -7.45
C TYR A 223 -6.33 8.67 -6.00
N THR A 224 -5.55 8.00 -5.14
CA THR A 224 -5.16 8.48 -3.81
C THR A 224 -3.67 8.79 -3.85
N TYR A 225 -3.32 10.07 -3.82
CA TYR A 225 -1.94 10.52 -3.68
C TYR A 225 -1.60 10.60 -2.19
N ILE A 226 -0.54 9.93 -1.73
CA ILE A 226 -0.17 9.90 -0.31
C ILE A 226 1.23 10.49 -0.16
N ARG A 227 1.29 11.62 0.52
CA ARG A 227 2.51 12.36 0.80
C ARG A 227 3.00 12.09 2.23
N PRO A 228 4.22 11.58 2.42
CA PRO A 228 4.81 11.47 3.74
C PRO A 228 5.37 12.82 4.21
N VAL A 229 5.31 13.07 5.51
CA VAL A 229 5.94 14.21 6.17
C VAL A 229 6.99 13.71 7.15
N GLY A 230 8.21 14.20 7.00
CA GLY A 230 9.38 13.76 7.77
C GLY A 230 10.27 12.79 7.00
N SER A 231 11.24 12.20 7.70
CA SER A 231 12.22 11.27 7.13
C SER A 231 11.82 9.82 7.35
N PHE A 232 12.05 8.94 6.37
CA PHE A 232 11.73 7.54 6.54
C PHE A 232 12.79 6.76 7.33
N GLU A 233 12.34 6.02 8.35
CA GLU A 233 13.15 5.01 9.04
C GLU A 233 12.50 3.62 8.98
N ASN A 234 13.29 2.59 9.26
CA ASN A 234 12.80 1.22 9.39
C ASN A 234 12.65 0.87 10.86
N LEU A 235 11.54 0.23 11.21
CA LEU A 235 11.43 -0.36 12.54
C LEU A 235 12.44 -1.49 12.70
N LYS A 236 13.24 -1.39 13.77
CA LYS A 236 14.19 -2.46 14.12
C LYS A 236 13.43 -3.73 14.46
N GLU A 237 13.83 -4.83 13.83
CA GLU A 237 13.23 -6.16 14.04
C GLU A 237 11.71 -6.15 13.84
N TYR A 238 11.24 -5.43 12.83
CA TYR A 238 9.83 -5.41 12.49
C TYR A 238 9.30 -6.82 12.20
N THR A 239 8.09 -7.09 12.67
CA THR A 239 7.28 -8.24 12.24
C THR A 239 5.83 -7.79 12.11
N TYR A 240 5.03 -8.48 11.28
CA TYR A 240 3.61 -8.15 11.10
C TYR A 240 2.82 -8.13 12.43
N ALA A 241 3.27 -8.89 13.42
CA ALA A 241 2.65 -8.96 14.75
C ALA A 241 2.84 -7.67 15.56
N LYS A 242 3.82 -6.84 15.20
CA LYS A 242 3.95 -5.47 15.74
C LYS A 242 2.91 -4.55 15.09
N GLY A 243 2.60 -4.73 13.81
CA GLY A 243 1.66 -3.87 13.07
C GLY A 243 2.05 -2.40 13.12
N VAL A 244 1.08 -1.50 13.25
CA VAL A 244 1.33 -0.05 13.34
C VAL A 244 1.90 0.31 14.72
N GLN A 245 3.01 1.05 14.75
CA GLN A 245 3.75 1.41 15.97
C GLN A 245 3.72 2.91 16.30
N SER A 246 3.35 3.77 15.35
CA SER A 246 3.27 5.22 15.54
C SER A 246 1.84 5.73 15.57
N THR A 247 1.63 6.77 16.38
CA THR A 247 0.44 7.61 16.26
C THR A 247 0.65 8.50 15.05
N LEU A 248 -0.18 8.32 14.02
CA LEU A 248 -0.12 9.10 12.79
C LEU A 248 -1.23 10.16 12.78
N LYS A 249 -0.98 11.28 12.10
CA LYS A 249 -2.02 12.21 11.68
C LYS A 249 -2.10 12.17 10.16
N ILE A 250 -3.33 12.02 9.67
CA ILE A 250 -3.66 12.01 8.25
C ILE A 250 -4.53 13.22 7.99
N THR A 251 -4.10 14.10 7.09
CA THR A 251 -4.86 15.26 6.63
C THR A 251 -5.12 15.16 5.14
N GLN A 252 -6.19 15.81 4.66
CA GLN A 252 -6.52 15.93 3.25
C GLN A 252 -6.33 17.38 2.80
N PRO A 253 -5.09 17.77 2.41
CA PRO A 253 -4.87 19.08 1.81
C PRO A 253 -5.64 19.22 0.50
N THR A 254 -6.29 20.37 0.31
CA THR A 254 -7.07 20.72 -0.89
C THR A 254 -6.28 21.58 -1.87
N SER A 255 -5.18 22.17 -1.42
CA SER A 255 -4.26 22.93 -2.25
C SER A 255 -2.81 22.70 -1.83
N LEU A 256 -1.88 23.12 -2.70
CA LEU A 256 -0.44 22.96 -2.46
C LEU A 256 0.05 23.81 -1.30
N GLU A 257 -0.58 24.96 -1.06
CA GLU A 257 -0.26 25.88 0.03
C GLU A 257 -0.64 25.29 1.40
N GLU A 258 -1.57 24.33 1.44
CA GLU A 258 -1.95 23.63 2.66
C GLU A 258 -0.96 22.52 3.03
N PHE A 259 0.00 22.21 2.15
CA PHE A 259 1.00 21.21 2.44
C PHE A 259 1.91 21.63 3.59
N GLN A 260 1.88 20.83 4.63
CA GLN A 260 2.71 21.05 5.82
C GLN A 260 4.11 20.52 5.58
N SER A 261 5.12 21.29 5.96
CA SER A 261 6.45 20.75 6.20
C SER A 261 6.53 20.29 7.65
N GLY A 262 7.16 19.15 7.88
CA GLY A 262 7.29 18.62 9.23
C GLY A 262 8.60 17.88 9.42
N SER A 263 9.10 17.93 10.64
CA SER A 263 10.25 17.17 11.11
C SER A 263 9.75 15.99 11.94
N GLY A 264 10.20 14.79 11.62
CA GLY A 264 9.80 13.61 12.36
C GLY A 264 10.23 12.34 11.65
N THR A 265 10.26 11.25 12.38
CA THR A 265 10.57 9.94 11.83
C THR A 265 9.27 9.24 11.50
N LEU A 266 9.05 8.97 10.21
CA LEU A 266 7.94 8.16 9.73
C LEU A 266 8.46 6.75 9.44
N TYR A 267 7.93 5.75 10.13
CA TYR A 267 8.35 4.37 9.85
C TYR A 267 7.74 3.86 8.54
N ARG A 268 8.58 3.27 7.69
CA ARG A 268 8.15 2.73 6.39
C ARG A 268 7.03 1.70 6.54
N GLU A 269 7.01 0.92 7.62
CA GLU A 269 6.00 -0.09 7.88
C GLU A 269 4.65 0.51 8.26
N ASP A 270 4.63 1.54 9.10
CA ASP A 270 3.41 2.27 9.46
C ASP A 270 2.82 2.96 8.22
N PHE A 271 3.67 3.58 7.42
CA PHE A 271 3.26 4.23 6.18
C PHE A 271 2.77 3.24 5.11
N ALA A 272 3.42 2.09 4.98
CA ALA A 272 2.95 1.00 4.14
C ALA A 272 1.55 0.51 4.56
N ALA A 273 1.28 0.42 5.87
CA ALA A 273 -0.04 0.08 6.38
C ALA A 273 -1.09 1.15 6.02
N VAL A 274 -0.75 2.45 6.07
CA VAL A 274 -1.65 3.53 5.59
C VAL A 274 -1.99 3.35 4.12
N CYS A 275 -1.01 3.04 3.27
CA CYS A 275 -1.24 2.83 1.83
C CYS A 275 -2.24 1.70 1.56
N VAL A 276 -2.15 0.60 2.33
CA VAL A 276 -3.10 -0.52 2.22
C VAL A 276 -4.45 -0.15 2.81
N GLN A 277 -4.51 0.48 3.98
CA GLN A 277 -5.78 0.89 4.61
C GLN A 277 -6.54 1.89 3.72
N ALA A 278 -5.84 2.74 2.97
CA ALA A 278 -6.45 3.63 1.98
C ALA A 278 -7.25 2.84 0.92
N LEU A 279 -6.70 1.75 0.37
CA LEU A 279 -7.43 0.87 -0.55
C LEU A 279 -8.63 0.18 0.10
N LEU A 280 -8.53 -0.15 1.38
CA LEU A 280 -9.60 -0.82 2.12
C LEU A 280 -10.77 0.12 2.42
N SER A 281 -10.49 1.38 2.75
CA SER A 281 -11.45 2.29 3.39
C SER A 281 -12.01 3.35 2.45
N LEU A 282 -11.20 3.89 1.55
CA LEU A 282 -11.51 5.06 0.76
C LEU A 282 -12.20 4.69 -0.55
N ASP A 283 -13.08 5.57 -1.03
CA ASP A 283 -13.77 5.38 -2.31
C ASP A 283 -12.79 5.38 -3.48
N TRP A 284 -12.98 4.47 -4.42
CA TRP A 284 -12.14 4.34 -5.60
C TRP A 284 -12.63 5.21 -6.76
N SER A 285 -13.73 5.95 -6.59
CA SER A 285 -14.21 6.90 -7.61
C SER A 285 -13.60 8.30 -7.51
N ASP A 286 -13.01 8.68 -6.38
CA ASP A 286 -12.60 10.07 -6.13
C ASP A 286 -11.09 10.24 -6.11
N ASN A 287 -10.65 11.36 -6.69
CA ASN A 287 -9.30 11.88 -6.55
C ASN A 287 -9.12 12.47 -5.15
N ARG A 288 -8.00 12.14 -4.51
CA ARG A 288 -7.69 12.68 -3.19
C ARG A 288 -6.18 12.76 -2.96
N VAL A 289 -5.79 13.76 -2.17
CA VAL A 289 -4.42 13.95 -1.71
C VAL A 289 -4.42 13.82 -0.20
N LEU A 290 -3.62 12.90 0.32
CA LEU A 290 -3.45 12.67 1.75
C LEU A 290 -2.04 13.05 2.14
N GLN A 291 -1.92 13.65 3.32
CA GLN A 291 -0.65 13.95 3.94
C GLN A 291 -0.55 13.18 5.26
N VAL A 292 0.53 12.44 5.45
CA VAL A 292 0.75 11.54 6.58
C VAL A 292 1.94 12.00 7.39
N GLU A 293 1.72 12.35 8.64
CA GLU A 293 2.77 12.80 9.55
C GLU A 293 2.83 11.95 10.83
N PRO A 294 4.04 11.72 11.38
CA PRO A 294 4.19 11.10 12.70
C PRO A 294 3.90 12.13 13.79
N VAL A 295 2.98 11.80 14.71
CA VAL A 295 2.64 12.65 15.88
C VAL A 295 3.31 12.14 17.15
N GLY A 296 3.64 10.85 17.20
CA GLY A 296 4.32 10.22 18.32
C GLY A 296 4.31 8.70 18.22
N SER A 297 4.71 8.00 19.28
CA SER A 297 4.57 6.54 19.36
C SER A 297 3.16 6.15 19.80
N LEU A 298 2.64 5.03 19.28
CA LEU A 298 1.55 4.32 19.93
C LEU A 298 2.15 3.70 21.19
N GLY A 299 1.88 4.30 22.35
CA GLY A 299 2.39 3.80 23.62
C GLY A 299 2.02 2.31 23.83
N GLN A 300 3.04 1.50 24.12
CA GLN A 300 3.02 0.07 24.43
C GLN A 300 2.75 -0.91 23.26
N GLU A 301 3.69 -1.85 23.12
CA GLU A 301 3.45 -3.17 22.54
C GLU A 301 2.18 -3.75 23.19
N ILE A 302 1.07 -3.79 22.44
CA ILE A 302 -0.05 -4.63 22.86
C ILE A 302 0.50 -6.05 22.81
N ALA A 303 0.82 -6.59 23.98
CA ALA A 303 1.15 -7.99 24.25
C ALA A 303 -0.05 -8.92 23.99
N GLY A 304 -0.90 -8.58 23.01
CA GLY A 304 -1.90 -9.44 22.44
C GLY A 304 -1.20 -10.36 21.45
N ARG A 305 -1.46 -11.65 21.56
CA ARG A 305 -1.02 -12.62 20.56
C ARG A 305 -1.63 -12.19 19.23
N ALA A 306 -0.83 -11.75 18.26
CA ALA A 306 -1.32 -11.49 16.92
C ALA A 306 -2.15 -12.70 16.45
N ILE A 307 -3.40 -12.46 16.04
CA ILE A 307 -4.26 -13.50 15.50
C ILE A 307 -4.27 -13.31 13.98
N PRO A 308 -3.33 -13.93 13.24
CA PRO A 308 -3.18 -13.70 11.81
C PRO A 308 -4.47 -13.94 11.00
N GLN A 309 -5.41 -14.74 11.53
CA GLN A 309 -6.70 -15.03 10.90
C GLN A 309 -7.75 -13.93 11.07
N ARG A 310 -7.50 -12.90 11.89
CA ARG A 310 -8.47 -11.84 12.19
C ARG A 310 -8.07 -10.48 11.62
N GLU A 311 -6.78 -10.17 11.66
CA GLU A 311 -6.27 -8.84 11.32
C GLU A 311 -5.23 -8.94 10.20
N TRP A 312 -5.32 -8.03 9.23
CA TRP A 312 -4.36 -7.94 8.13
C TRP A 312 -3.10 -7.17 8.56
N CYS A 313 -3.26 -6.24 9.51
CA CYS A 313 -2.22 -5.50 10.20
C CYS A 313 -2.70 -5.22 11.63
N MET A 314 -1.85 -5.47 12.64
CA MET A 314 -2.19 -5.13 14.02
C MET A 314 -2.34 -3.61 14.14
N ASN A 315 -3.34 -3.16 14.90
CA ASN A 315 -3.72 -1.76 15.05
C ASN A 315 -4.23 -1.10 13.76
N SER A 316 -4.71 -1.86 12.76
CA SER A 316 -5.29 -1.28 11.54
C SER A 316 -6.54 -0.43 11.79
N ASP A 317 -7.28 -0.69 12.86
CA ASP A 317 -8.52 0.02 13.19
C ASP A 317 -8.26 1.51 13.45
N SER A 318 -7.12 1.86 14.06
CA SER A 318 -6.75 3.27 14.26
C SER A 318 -6.53 3.98 12.93
N LEU A 319 -5.96 3.30 11.93
CA LEU A 319 -5.80 3.84 10.59
C LEU A 319 -7.14 4.03 9.89
N GLN A 320 -8.09 3.11 10.10
CA GLN A 320 -9.44 3.23 9.55
C GLN A 320 -10.14 4.48 10.09
N GLU A 321 -10.06 4.71 11.41
CA GLU A 321 -10.64 5.89 12.05
C GLU A 321 -10.01 7.18 11.54
N LEU A 322 -8.67 7.23 11.46
CA LEU A 322 -7.94 8.39 10.93
C LEU A 322 -8.33 8.72 9.49
N LEU A 323 -8.44 7.69 8.63
CA LEU A 323 -8.85 7.88 7.24
C LEU A 323 -10.32 8.29 7.10
N ALA A 324 -11.19 7.80 7.96
CA ALA A 324 -12.61 8.19 7.98
C ALA A 324 -12.81 9.65 8.42
N VAL A 325 -11.91 10.19 9.24
CA VAL A 325 -11.90 11.61 9.63
C VAL A 325 -11.30 12.50 8.52
N ALA A 326 -10.33 11.97 7.79
CA ALA A 326 -9.67 12.70 6.71
C ALA A 326 -10.52 12.79 5.43
N SER A 327 -11.42 11.84 5.18
CA SER A 327 -12.28 11.71 3.98
C SER A 327 -13.64 12.39 4.11
#